data_AF-A0A7X0V875-F1
#
_entry.id   AF-A0A7X0V875-F1
#
_cell.length_a   1.000
_cell.length_b   1.000
_cell.length_c   1.000
_cell.angle_alpha   90.00
_cell.angle_beta   90.00
_cell.angle_gamma   90.00
#
_symmetry.space_group_name_H-M   'P 1'
#
loop_
_entity.id
_entity.type
_entity.pdbx_description
1 polymer ?
#
loop_
_entity_poly.entity_id
_entity_poly.type
_entity_poly.pdbx_seq_one_letter_code
_entity_poly.pdbx_strand_id
1 'polypeptide(L)'
;MKLKLMILKNNKITGESNQNDSWEKISNKLKEEYLELQEAIKEGDRPHISEEAFDVQQMIIRIMALLEKENLDLEQLGKRHNRKLVKRGWTHSKIIRIFWDK
;
A
#
# COMPACT_ATOMS: atom_id res chain seq x y z
N MET A 1 0.28 -19.39 -0.22
CA MET A 1 -0.58 -18.36 -0.83
C MET A 1 0.28 -17.51 -1.75
N LYS A 2 -0.19 -17.22 -2.96
CA LYS A 2 0.46 -16.30 -3.90
C LYS A 2 -0.56 -15.20 -4.22
N LEU A 3 -0.31 -13.98 -3.72
CA LEU A 3 -1.12 -12.80 -4.04
C LEU A 3 -0.48 -12.07 -5.21
N LYS A 4 -1.29 -11.64 -6.18
CA LYS A 4 -0.87 -10.81 -7.31
C LYS A 4 -1.58 -9.47 -7.19
N LEU A 5 -0.80 -8.40 -7.04
CA LEU A 5 -1.31 -7.04 -6.85
C LEU A 5 -0.75 -6.17 -7.96
N MET A 6 -1.54 -5.18 -8.38
CA MET A 6 -1.24 -4.39 -9.57
C MET A 6 -0.71 -3.01 -9.21
N ILE A 7 0.29 -2.54 -9.94
CA ILE A 7 0.61 -1.11 -9.99
C ILE A 7 -0.33 -0.49 -11.00
N LEU A 8 -1.32 0.27 -10.51
CA LEU A 8 -2.36 0.86 -11.35
C LEU A 8 -1.83 2.11 -12.05
N LYS A 9 -2.10 2.22 -13.36
CA LYS A 9 -1.67 3.35 -14.19
C LYS A 9 -2.81 4.31 -14.52
N ASN A 10 -3.84 3.83 -15.22
CA ASN A 10 -4.97 4.64 -15.69
C ASN A 10 -6.28 3.89 -15.44
N ASN A 11 -7.30 4.61 -14.99
CA ASN A 11 -8.68 4.12 -14.92
C ASN A 11 -9.43 4.61 -16.17
N LYS A 12 -9.88 3.67 -17.02
CA LYS A 12 -10.59 3.99 -18.27
C LYS A 12 -12.02 4.48 -18.05
N ILE A 13 -12.61 4.18 -16.90
CA ILE A 13 -14.00 4.52 -16.58
C ILE A 13 -14.06 5.92 -15.98
N THR A 14 -13.22 6.20 -14.98
CA THR A 14 -13.20 7.51 -14.30
C THR A 14 -12.32 8.54 -15.01
N GLY A 15 -11.48 8.10 -15.95
CA GLY A 15 -10.48 8.94 -16.62
C GLY A 15 -9.28 9.30 -15.73
N GLU A 16 -9.22 8.76 -14.50
CA GLU A 16 -8.13 9.05 -13.58
C GLU A 16 -6.81 8.42 -14.02
N SER A 17 -5.72 9.10 -13.71
CA SER A 17 -4.36 8.60 -13.93
C SER A 17 -3.54 8.72 -12.65
N ASN A 18 -2.86 7.63 -12.30
CA ASN A 18 -1.87 7.61 -11.22
C ASN A 18 -0.48 8.06 -11.72
N GLN A 19 -0.31 8.26 -13.03
CA GLN A 19 0.99 8.65 -13.59
C GLN A 19 1.44 10.05 -13.16
N ASN A 20 0.47 10.92 -12.87
CA ASN A 20 0.66 12.32 -12.51
C ASN A 20 0.19 12.59 -11.07
N ASP A 21 0.34 11.59 -10.20
CA ASP A 21 -0.06 11.74 -8.80
C ASP A 21 0.66 12.89 -8.12
N SER A 22 -0.11 13.63 -7.33
CA SER A 22 0.42 14.54 -6.33
C SER A 22 0.36 13.89 -4.94
N TRP A 23 1.27 14.29 -4.07
CA TRP A 23 1.27 13.88 -2.67
C TRP A 23 -0.02 14.27 -1.94
N GLU A 24 -0.64 15.38 -2.34
CA GLU A 24 -1.96 15.80 -1.83
C GLU A 24 -3.07 14.81 -2.22
N LYS A 25 -3.16 14.42 -3.50
CA LYS A 25 -4.15 13.45 -3.97
C LYS A 25 -3.98 12.11 -3.26
N ILE A 26 -2.74 11.65 -3.12
CA ILE A 26 -2.41 10.42 -2.38
C ILE A 26 -2.84 10.52 -0.92
N SER A 27 -2.51 11.63 -0.25
CA SER A 27 -2.87 11.86 1.16
C SER A 27 -4.38 11.83 1.38
N ASN A 28 -5.14 12.48 0.49
CA ASN A 28 -6.60 12.51 0.59
C ASN A 28 -7.21 11.11 0.38
N LYS A 29 -6.79 10.39 -0.67
CA LYS A 29 -7.33 9.05 -0.93
C LYS A 29 -6.91 8.04 0.14
N LEU A 30 -5.68 8.09 0.65
CA LEU A 30 -5.26 7.24 1.77
C LEU A 30 -6.12 7.46 3.02
N LYS A 31 -6.52 8.70 3.29
CA LYS A 31 -7.40 9.02 4.42
C LYS A 31 -8.81 8.44 4.21
N GLU A 32 -9.34 8.51 3.00
CA GLU A 32 -10.62 7.93 2.61
C GLU A 32 -10.64 6.42 2.85
N GLU A 33 -9.73 5.66 2.22
CA GLU A 33 -9.64 4.20 2.38
C GLU A 33 -9.42 3.77 3.83
N TYR A 34 -8.65 4.57 4.60
CA TYR A 34 -8.45 4.31 6.01
C TYR A 34 -9.77 4.42 6.81
N LEU A 35 -10.59 5.44 6.52
CA LEU A 35 -11.87 5.64 7.21
C LEU A 35 -12.87 4.54 6.85
N GLU A 36 -12.91 4.12 5.58
CA GLU A 36 -13.75 3.01 5.10
C GLU A 36 -13.35 1.69 5.79
N LEU A 37 -12.05 1.39 5.86
CA LEU A 37 -11.57 0.22 6.62
C LEU A 37 -11.94 0.30 8.11
N GLN A 38 -11.88 1.48 8.73
CA GLN A 38 -12.30 1.63 10.12
C GLN A 38 -13.80 1.37 10.30
N GLU A 39 -14.64 1.78 9.34
CA GLU A 39 -16.08 1.52 9.33
C GLU A 39 -16.36 0.03 9.18
N ALA A 40 -15.78 -0.62 8.18
CA ALA A 40 -15.92 -2.07 7.96
C ALA A 40 -15.54 -2.89 9.20
N ILE A 41 -14.45 -2.50 9.90
CA ILE A 41 -14.03 -3.15 11.15
C ILE A 41 -15.09 -3.01 12.25
N LYS A 42 -15.73 -1.84 12.38
CA LYS A 42 -16.77 -1.59 13.38
C LYS A 42 -18.04 -2.38 13.09
N GLU A 43 -18.41 -2.51 11.82
CA GLU A 43 -19.55 -3.31 11.36
C GLU A 43 -19.32 -4.80 11.56
N GLY A 44 -18.06 -5.24 11.55
CA GLY A 44 -17.68 -6.63 11.78
C GLY A 44 -17.84 -7.55 10.57
N ASP A 45 -18.18 -7.01 9.41
CA ASP A 45 -18.33 -7.72 8.14
C ASP A 45 -16.94 -8.11 7.58
N ARG A 46 -16.64 -9.41 7.54
CA ARG A 46 -15.32 -9.91 7.12
C ARG A 46 -15.04 -9.72 5.64
N PRO A 47 -15.99 -10.01 4.71
CA PRO A 47 -15.89 -9.56 3.32
C PRO A 47 -15.57 -8.07 3.19
N HIS A 48 -16.35 -7.19 3.82
CA HIS A 48 -16.14 -5.73 3.74
C HIS A 48 -14.76 -5.32 4.27
N ILE A 49 -14.36 -5.85 5.44
CA ILE A 49 -13.01 -5.62 5.99
C ILE A 49 -11.92 -6.07 5.01
N SER A 50 -12.12 -7.18 4.30
CA SER A 50 -11.14 -7.66 3.34
C SER A 50 -11.02 -6.75 2.13
N GLU A 51 -12.14 -6.22 1.63
CA GLU A 51 -12.18 -5.26 0.52
C GLU A 51 -11.39 -4.00 0.89
N GLU A 52 -11.80 -3.33 1.97
CA GLU A 52 -11.16 -2.08 2.41
C GLU A 52 -9.69 -2.27 2.83
N ALA A 53 -9.33 -3.46 3.34
CA ALA A 53 -7.94 -3.77 3.64
C ALA A 53 -7.08 -3.85 2.36
N PHE A 54 -7.64 -4.39 1.26
CA PHE A 54 -6.97 -4.40 -0.02
C PHE A 54 -6.88 -3.01 -0.64
N ASP A 55 -7.87 -2.14 -0.43
CA ASP A 55 -7.82 -0.77 -0.97
C ASP A 55 -6.80 0.11 -0.22
N VAL A 56 -6.72 0.00 1.11
CA VAL A 56 -5.60 0.60 1.88
C VAL A 56 -4.26 0.05 1.40
N GLN A 57 -4.15 -1.27 1.17
CA GLN A 57 -2.93 -1.86 0.64
C GLN A 57 -2.58 -1.32 -0.77
N GLN A 58 -3.59 -1.10 -1.62
CA GLN A 58 -3.42 -0.53 -2.95
C GLN A 58 -2.87 0.90 -2.89
N MET A 59 -3.26 1.69 -1.88
CA MET A 59 -2.67 3.01 -1.62
C MET A 59 -1.19 2.93 -1.19
N ILE A 60 -0.81 1.93 -0.39
CA ILE A 60 0.61 1.70 -0.06
C ILE A 60 1.42 1.34 -1.31
N ILE A 61 0.88 0.50 -2.20
CA ILE A 61 1.53 0.15 -3.48
C ILE A 61 1.71 1.40 -4.35
N ARG A 62 0.68 2.24 -4.44
CA ARG A 62 0.71 3.51 -5.18
C ARG A 62 1.79 4.45 -4.65
N ILE A 63 1.93 4.59 -3.33
CA ILE A 63 3.00 5.37 -2.69
C ILE A 63 4.38 4.81 -3.04
N MET A 64 4.56 3.50 -2.93
CA MET A 64 5.84 2.86 -3.26
C MET A 64 6.22 3.08 -4.73
N ALA A 65 5.26 2.97 -5.65
CA ALA A 65 5.47 3.24 -7.07
C ALA A 65 5.87 4.71 -7.33
N LEU A 66 5.28 5.68 -6.62
CA LEU A 66 5.68 7.09 -6.73
C LEU A 66 7.11 7.32 -6.20
N LEU A 67 7.45 6.74 -5.05
CA LEU A 67 8.81 6.84 -4.49
C LEU A 67 9.86 6.17 -5.40
N GLU A 68 9.52 5.06 -6.05
CA GLU A 68 10.38 4.40 -7.03
C GLU A 68 10.59 5.29 -8.26
N LYS A 69 9.53 5.95 -8.76
CA LYS A 69 9.61 6.95 -9.84
C LYS A 69 10.48 8.17 -9.46
N GLU A 70 10.50 8.53 -8.19
CA GLU A 70 11.40 9.56 -7.62
C GLU A 70 12.84 9.04 -7.39
N ASN A 71 13.16 7.81 -7.83
CA ASN A 71 14.46 7.14 -7.73
C ASN A 71 14.93 6.86 -6.30
N LEU A 72 14.01 6.68 -5.34
CA LEU A 72 14.38 6.24 -4.00
C LEU A 72 14.71 4.74 -4.00
N ASP A 73 15.78 4.37 -3.27
CA ASP A 73 16.16 2.97 -3.03
C ASP A 73 15.22 2.34 -1.98
N LEU A 74 14.09 1.81 -2.46
CA LEU A 74 13.09 1.15 -1.62
C LEU A 74 13.64 -0.08 -0.89
N GLU A 75 14.63 -0.78 -1.47
CA GLU A 75 15.25 -1.94 -0.84
C GLU A 75 16.04 -1.51 0.41
N GLN A 76 16.87 -0.46 0.28
CA GLN A 76 17.61 0.09 1.41
C GLN A 76 16.68 0.68 2.48
N LEU A 77 15.63 1.41 2.08
CA LEU A 77 14.63 1.97 3.00
C LEU A 77 13.88 0.87 3.76
N GLY A 78 13.50 -0.21 3.08
CA GLY A 78 12.90 -1.40 3.69
C GLY A 78 13.84 -2.08 4.70
N LYS A 79 15.13 -2.26 4.36
CA LYS A 79 16.15 -2.77 5.28
C LYS A 79 16.28 -1.89 6.53
N ARG A 80 16.28 -0.56 6.36
CA ARG A 80 16.33 0.41 7.46
C ARG A 80 15.09 0.28 8.37
N HIS A 81 13.90 0.14 7.78
CA HIS A 81 12.67 -0.08 8.53
C HIS A 81 12.71 -1.37 9.36
N ASN A 82 13.11 -2.49 8.76
CA ASN A 82 13.20 -3.78 9.46
C ASN A 82 14.21 -3.74 10.63
N ARG A 83 15.38 -3.12 10.42
CA ARG A 83 16.36 -2.90 11.50
C ARG A 83 15.76 -2.09 12.65
N LYS A 84 14.95 -1.07 12.36
CA LYS A 84 14.25 -0.27 13.37
C LYS A 84 13.26 -1.11 14.18
N LEU A 85 12.52 -2.03 13.55
CA LEU A 85 11.60 -2.93 14.26
C LEU A 85 12.35 -3.91 15.17
N VAL A 86 13.41 -4.55 14.68
CA VAL A 86 14.24 -5.45 15.50
C VAL A 86 14.84 -4.71 16.70
N LYS A 87 15.35 -3.48 16.51
CA LYS A 87 15.84 -2.63 17.61
C LYS A 87 14.77 -2.29 18.65
N ARG A 88 13.49 -2.35 18.28
CA ARG A 88 12.34 -2.14 19.19
C ARG A 88 11.88 -3.43 19.89
N GLY A 89 12.62 -4.54 19.74
CA GLY A 89 12.33 -5.82 20.37
C GLY A 89 11.38 -6.73 19.59
N TRP A 90 11.02 -6.37 18.35
CA TRP A 90 10.16 -7.24 17.54
C TRP A 90 10.94 -8.44 16.98
N THR A 91 10.35 -9.63 17.15
CA THR A 91 10.75 -10.86 16.44
C THR A 91 9.75 -11.15 15.33
N HIS A 92 10.21 -11.69 14.19
CA HIS A 92 9.34 -12.04 13.07
C HIS A 92 9.06 -13.55 13.06
N SER A 93 7.82 -13.94 12.79
CA SER A 93 7.44 -15.35 12.62
C SER A 93 7.52 -15.82 11.17
N LYS A 94 7.35 -14.90 10.21
CA LYS A 94 7.38 -15.13 8.75
C LYS A 94 7.92 -13.89 8.03
N ILE A 95 8.33 -14.06 6.77
CA ILE A 95 8.81 -12.99 5.90
C ILE A 95 7.93 -12.93 4.64
N ILE A 96 7.42 -11.75 4.32
CA ILE A 96 6.81 -11.45 3.02
C ILE A 96 7.89 -10.85 2.13
N ARG A 97 8.05 -11.41 0.94
CA ARG A 97 8.97 -10.88 -0.09
C ARG A 97 8.13 -10.21 -1.17
N ILE A 98 8.49 -8.97 -1.50
CA ILE A 98 7.85 -8.18 -2.55
C ILE A 98 8.84 -8.12 -3.72
N PHE A 99 8.34 -8.35 -4.93
CA PHE A 99 9.10 -8.28 -6.16
C PHE A 99 8.30 -7.48 -7.18
N TRP A 100 8.99 -6.67 -7.98
CA TRP A 100 8.40 -6.03 -9.15
C TRP A 100 8.59 -6.95 -10.35
N ASP A 101 7.51 -7.54 -10.82
CA ASP A 101 7.48 -8.21 -12.11
C ASP A 101 7.45 -7.10 -13.19
N LYS A 102 8.44 -7.09 -14.08
CA LYS A 102 8.49 -6.18 -15.23
C LYS A 102 7.70 -6.74 -16.42
#